data_AF-A0A838XUW2-F1
#
_entry.id   AF-A0A838XUW2-F1
#
_cell.length_a   1.000
_cell.length_b   1.000
_cell.length_c   1.000
_cell.angle_alpha   90.00
_cell.angle_beta   90.00
_cell.angle_gamma   90.00
#
_symmetry.space_group_name_H-M   'P 1'
#
loop_
_entity.id
_entity.type
_entity.pdbx_description
1 polymer ?
#
loop_
_entity_poly.entity_id
_entity_poly.type
_entity_poly.pdbx_seq_one_letter_code
_entity_poly.pdbx_strand_id
1 'polypeptide(L)'
;MIARSLLIIFAINFSVLANEDKISLSLLNAELKKNYAFTERSLNQSAMKIDNSSGKIFFDETGITINILTPFKENYRIEGGIIEIHDLYLDQKQSINIDQANNFFLNLLIDGIDENNSTYQVNIVDDDAIEVMSFEQNNLVSFLFFKNKLELIRYTDSLGVEHGIELQPL
;
A
#
# COMPACT_ATOMS: atom_id res chain seq x y z
N MET A 1 -60.48 2.84 -40.46
CA MET A 1 -60.03 4.09 -39.81
C MET A 1 -60.05 3.84 -38.30
N ILE A 2 -58.90 3.51 -37.70
CA ILE A 2 -58.03 4.44 -36.91
C ILE A 2 -58.84 4.98 -35.72
N ALA A 3 -58.53 4.69 -34.46
CA ALA A 3 -57.23 4.78 -33.78
C ALA A 3 -57.10 3.68 -32.71
N ARG A 4 -56.03 2.89 -32.67
CA ARG A 4 -54.75 3.22 -32.01
C ARG A 4 -54.97 3.90 -30.66
N SER A 5 -55.23 3.12 -29.61
CA SER A 5 -55.03 3.56 -28.22
C SER A 5 -53.78 2.90 -27.66
N LEU A 6 -52.98 3.73 -26.99
CA LEU A 6 -51.57 3.60 -26.75
C LEU A 6 -51.22 2.43 -25.82
N LEU A 7 -50.24 1.62 -26.24
CA LEU A 7 -49.45 0.78 -25.35
C LEU A 7 -48.37 1.68 -24.73
N ILE A 8 -48.63 2.22 -23.53
CA ILE A 8 -47.64 2.97 -22.76
C ILE A 8 -46.63 1.94 -22.20
N ILE A 9 -45.50 1.82 -22.89
CA ILE A 9 -44.31 1.14 -22.39
C ILE A 9 -43.72 2.05 -21.31
N PHE A 10 -44.00 1.75 -20.04
CA PHE A 10 -43.27 2.36 -18.92
C PHE A 10 -41.96 1.61 -18.74
N ALA A 11 -41.00 1.86 -19.64
CA ALA A 11 -39.62 1.46 -19.45
C ALA A 11 -39.01 2.39 -18.41
N ILE A 12 -39.10 2.00 -17.13
CA ILE A 12 -38.33 2.63 -16.07
C ILE A 12 -36.88 2.26 -16.34
N ASN A 13 -36.17 3.16 -17.00
CA ASN A 13 -34.72 3.16 -17.01
C ASN A 13 -34.27 3.49 -15.58
N PHE A 14 -34.19 2.48 -14.72
CA PHE A 14 -33.32 2.55 -13.56
C PHE A 14 -31.88 2.51 -14.07
N SER A 15 -31.40 3.66 -14.53
CA SER A 15 -29.98 3.97 -14.46
C SER A 15 -29.65 4.03 -12.98
N VAL A 16 -29.26 2.89 -12.41
CA VAL A 16 -28.49 2.88 -11.18
C VAL A 16 -27.28 3.75 -11.49
N LEU A 17 -27.26 4.95 -10.92
CA LEU A 17 -26.02 5.69 -10.74
C LEU A 17 -25.15 4.74 -9.93
N ALA A 18 -24.24 4.03 -10.59
CA ALA A 18 -23.13 3.42 -9.92
C ALA A 18 -22.42 4.58 -9.25
N ASN A 19 -22.60 4.71 -7.93
CA ASN A 19 -21.77 5.58 -7.15
C ASN A 19 -20.37 4.98 -7.33
N GLU A 20 -19.52 5.67 -8.07
CA GLU A 20 -18.12 5.30 -8.16
C GLU A 20 -17.63 5.36 -6.71
N ASP A 21 -17.38 4.19 -6.13
CA ASP A 21 -16.90 4.07 -4.76
C ASP A 21 -15.59 4.87 -4.72
N LYS A 22 -15.64 6.05 -4.12
CA LYS A 22 -14.50 6.95 -4.01
C LYS A 22 -13.50 6.38 -3.02
N ILE A 23 -12.22 6.54 -3.32
CA ILE A 23 -11.16 6.20 -2.39
C ILE A 23 -11.27 7.07 -1.14
N SER A 24 -11.02 6.46 0.01
CA SER A 24 -11.02 7.12 1.31
C SER A 24 -9.85 6.64 2.15
N LEU A 25 -9.51 7.39 3.20
CA LEU A 25 -8.53 6.94 4.19
C LEU A 25 -8.97 5.67 4.92
N SER A 26 -10.27 5.50 5.17
CA SER A 26 -10.79 4.27 5.76
C SER A 26 -10.58 3.06 4.84
N LEU A 27 -10.75 3.23 3.53
CA LEU A 27 -10.44 2.21 2.54
C LEU A 27 -8.94 1.91 2.53
N LEU A 28 -8.08 2.93 2.51
CA LEU A 28 -6.63 2.75 2.52
C LEU A 28 -6.17 1.97 3.75
N ASN A 29 -6.58 2.38 4.95
CA ASN A 29 -6.22 1.67 6.18
C ASN A 29 -6.72 0.22 6.17
N ALA A 30 -7.90 -0.05 5.60
CA ALA A 30 -8.40 -1.41 5.45
C ALA A 30 -7.57 -2.21 4.44
N GLU A 31 -7.19 -1.63 3.30
CA GLU A 31 -6.33 -2.27 2.30
C GLU A 31 -4.93 -2.55 2.86
N LEU A 32 -4.33 -1.63 3.63
CA LEU A 32 -2.97 -1.78 4.18
C LEU A 32 -2.85 -2.93 5.18
N LYS A 33 -3.96 -3.41 5.76
CA LYS A 33 -3.97 -4.52 6.72
C LYS A 33 -4.33 -5.87 6.09
N LYS A 34 -4.38 -5.96 4.76
CA LYS A 34 -4.61 -7.23 4.04
C LYS A 34 -3.32 -7.98 3.75
N ASN A 35 -3.45 -9.26 3.48
CA ASN A 35 -2.34 -10.10 3.05
C ASN A 35 -2.11 -9.92 1.54
N TYR A 36 -0.84 -9.78 1.16
CA TYR A 36 -0.45 -9.56 -0.23
C TYR A 36 0.72 -10.45 -0.64
N ALA A 37 0.71 -10.89 -1.89
CA ALA A 37 1.95 -11.10 -2.62
C ALA A 37 2.39 -9.76 -3.19
N PHE A 38 3.70 -9.55 -3.29
CA PHE A 38 4.22 -8.31 -3.86
C PHE A 38 5.39 -8.55 -4.79
N THR A 39 5.56 -7.61 -5.73
CA THR A 39 6.78 -7.42 -6.51
C THR A 39 7.23 -5.99 -6.32
N GLU A 40 8.46 -5.82 -5.85
CA GLU A 40 9.07 -4.51 -5.70
C GLU A 40 10.09 -4.30 -6.82
N ARG A 41 10.12 -3.08 -7.36
CA ARG A 41 11.21 -2.60 -8.21
C ARG A 41 11.79 -1.35 -7.58
N SER A 42 13.11 -1.33 -7.43
CA SER A 42 13.83 -0.17 -6.91
C SER A 42 14.78 0.39 -7.96
N LEU A 43 14.84 1.72 -8.06
CA LEU A 43 15.69 2.45 -8.98
C LEU A 43 16.70 3.28 -8.18
N ASN A 44 17.96 2.84 -8.22
CA ASN A 44 19.07 3.65 -7.74
C ASN A 44 19.66 4.41 -8.94
N GLN A 45 19.28 5.69 -9.07
CA GLN A 45 19.71 6.53 -10.19
C GLN A 45 21.22 6.72 -10.22
N SER A 46 21.85 6.94 -9.06
CA SER A 46 23.30 7.15 -8.93
C SER A 46 24.10 5.94 -9.39
N ALA A 47 23.62 4.74 -9.10
CA ALA A 47 24.22 3.48 -9.55
C ALA A 47 23.72 3.05 -10.95
N MET A 48 22.76 3.77 -11.54
CA MET A 48 22.05 3.42 -12.78
C MET A 48 21.55 1.97 -12.77
N LYS A 49 21.02 1.53 -11.63
CA LYS A 49 20.65 0.14 -11.39
C LYS A 49 19.17 0.03 -11.03
N ILE A 50 18.52 -0.98 -11.63
CA ILE A 50 17.20 -1.44 -11.23
C ILE A 50 17.37 -2.78 -10.53
N ASP A 51 16.86 -2.87 -9.32
CA ASP A 51 16.77 -4.11 -8.55
C ASP A 51 15.32 -4.53 -8.39
N ASN A 52 15.09 -5.84 -8.32
CA ASN A 52 13.76 -6.40 -8.15
C ASN A 52 13.74 -7.32 -6.94
N SER A 53 12.69 -7.21 -6.13
CA SER A 53 12.40 -8.14 -5.04
C SER A 53 10.98 -8.68 -5.20
N SER A 54 10.71 -9.85 -4.64
CA SER A 54 9.35 -10.37 -4.59
C SER A 54 9.13 -11.12 -3.29
N GLY A 55 7.89 -11.11 -2.81
CA GLY A 55 7.60 -11.64 -1.50
C GLY A 55 6.14 -11.72 -1.16
N LYS A 56 5.87 -11.92 0.12
CA LYS A 56 4.54 -11.90 0.71
C LYS A 56 4.53 -11.11 2.01
N ILE A 57 3.45 -10.38 2.25
CA ILE A 57 3.18 -9.67 3.50
C ILE A 57 1.93 -10.30 4.11
N PHE A 58 2.02 -10.61 5.40
CA PHE A 58 0.91 -11.13 6.20
C PHE A 58 0.71 -10.24 7.41
N PHE A 59 -0.55 -9.92 7.69
CA PHE A 59 -0.98 -9.21 8.89
C PHE A 59 -1.75 -10.18 9.77
N ASP A 60 -1.42 -10.19 11.06
CA ASP A 60 -2.12 -10.94 12.09
C ASP A 60 -2.41 -10.04 13.29
N GLU A 61 -3.03 -10.60 14.33
CA GLU A 61 -3.43 -9.85 15.52
C GLU A 61 -2.23 -9.28 16.29
N THR A 62 -1.04 -9.86 16.15
CA THR A 62 0.14 -9.50 16.93
C THR A 62 1.15 -8.68 16.14
N GLY A 63 1.09 -8.66 14.81
CA GLY A 63 1.99 -7.86 13.99
C GLY A 63 2.00 -8.17 12.50
N ILE A 64 3.17 -7.95 11.90
CA ILE A 64 3.40 -8.05 10.45
C ILE A 64 4.49 -9.07 10.19
N THR A 65 4.27 -9.97 9.24
CA THR A 65 5.28 -10.90 8.73
C THR A 65 5.54 -10.61 7.25
N ILE A 66 6.80 -10.34 6.90
CA ILE A 66 7.22 -10.07 5.51
C ILE A 66 8.21 -11.16 5.11
N ASN A 67 7.87 -11.93 4.08
CA ASN A 67 8.75 -12.96 3.53
C ASN A 67 9.26 -12.48 2.17
N ILE A 68 10.54 -12.12 2.08
CA ILE A 68 11.23 -11.88 0.82
C ILE A 68 11.54 -13.24 0.22
N LEU A 69 10.97 -13.57 -0.93
CA LEU A 69 11.19 -14.85 -1.62
C LEU A 69 12.38 -14.77 -2.58
N THR A 70 12.58 -13.61 -3.20
CA THR A 70 13.68 -13.35 -4.13
C THR A 70 14.21 -11.92 -3.97
N PRO A 71 15.52 -11.69 -4.13
CA PRO A 71 16.56 -12.70 -4.33
C PRO A 71 17.10 -13.30 -3.01
N PHE A 72 16.91 -12.59 -1.89
CA PHE A 72 17.65 -12.81 -0.65
C PHE A 72 17.04 -13.80 0.34
N LYS A 73 15.79 -14.26 0.16
CA LYS A 73 15.15 -15.23 1.06
C LYS A 73 15.27 -14.82 2.54
N GLU A 74 14.72 -13.66 2.87
CA GLU A 74 14.73 -13.11 4.21
C GLU A 74 13.31 -13.06 4.77
N ASN A 75 13.16 -13.33 6.06
CA ASN A 75 11.90 -13.15 6.76
C ASN A 75 12.04 -12.03 7.79
N TYR A 76 11.07 -11.12 7.81
CA TYR A 76 10.94 -10.07 8.80
C TYR A 76 9.69 -10.34 9.64
N ARG A 77 9.84 -10.27 10.96
CA ARG A 77 8.71 -10.27 11.89
C ARG A 77 8.73 -8.96 12.67
N ILE A 78 7.64 -8.22 12.60
CA ILE A 78 7.47 -6.93 13.27
C ILE A 78 6.39 -7.10 14.32
N GLU A 79 6.80 -7.08 15.58
CA GLU A 79 5.92 -7.34 16.73
C GLU A 79 6.49 -6.68 17.99
N GLY A 80 5.64 -6.06 18.80
CA GLY A 80 6.03 -5.48 20.08
C GLY A 80 7.14 -4.42 19.99
N GLY A 81 7.20 -3.66 18.90
CA GLY A 81 8.24 -2.64 18.66
C GLY A 81 9.61 -3.20 18.26
N ILE A 82 9.68 -4.49 17.93
CA ILE A 82 10.90 -5.16 17.50
C ILE A 82 10.71 -5.65 16.06
N ILE A 83 11.77 -5.52 15.27
CA ILE A 83 11.91 -6.15 13.97
C ILE A 83 12.90 -7.30 14.14
N GLU A 84 12.43 -8.54 14.08
CA GLU A 84 13.28 -9.72 13.90
C GLU A 84 13.52 -9.94 12.41
N ILE A 85 14.77 -10.11 12.03
CA ILE A 85 15.23 -10.35 10.67
C ILE A 85 15.89 -11.73 10.66
N HIS A 86 15.44 -12.63 9.80
CA HIS A 86 16.00 -13.96 9.61
C HIS A 86 16.47 -14.11 8.17
N ASP A 87 17.79 -14.13 7.97
CA ASP A 87 18.41 -14.53 6.71
C ASP A 87 18.36 -16.06 6.61
N LEU A 88 17.58 -16.58 5.66
CA LEU A 88 17.39 -18.03 5.50
C LEU A 88 18.54 -18.70 4.76
N TYR A 89 19.37 -17.97 4.00
CA TYR A 89 20.53 -18.55 3.33
C TYR A 89 21.67 -18.78 4.31
N LEU A 90 21.90 -17.82 5.20
CA LEU A 90 22.97 -17.87 6.18
C LEU A 90 22.54 -18.46 7.53
N ASP A 91 21.23 -18.67 7.71
CA ASP A 91 20.58 -19.08 8.96
C ASP A 91 20.97 -18.17 10.14
N GLN A 92 20.89 -16.86 9.89
CA GLN A 92 21.26 -15.83 10.87
C GLN A 92 20.05 -15.02 11.28
N LYS A 93 20.00 -14.67 12.57
CA LYS A 93 18.93 -13.85 13.15
C LYS A 93 19.49 -12.58 13.77
N GLN A 94 18.80 -11.48 13.52
CA GLN A 94 19.05 -10.20 14.15
C GLN A 94 17.72 -9.62 14.65
N SER A 95 17.77 -8.90 15.76
CA SER A 95 16.65 -8.12 16.24
C SER A 95 17.07 -6.67 16.39
N ILE A 96 16.26 -5.75 15.88
CA ILE A 96 16.44 -4.31 16.07
C ILE A 96 15.16 -3.71 16.63
N ASN A 97 15.30 -2.63 17.40
CA ASN A 97 14.14 -1.86 17.82
C ASN A 97 13.63 -1.04 16.63
N ILE A 98 12.31 -0.95 16.47
CA ILE A 98 11.70 -0.25 15.34
C ILE A 98 12.08 1.23 15.27
N ASP A 99 12.26 1.89 16.41
CA ASP A 99 12.66 3.29 16.49
C ASP A 99 14.04 3.52 15.85
N GLN A 100 14.88 2.48 15.78
CA GLN A 100 16.19 2.53 15.12
C GLN A 100 16.08 2.46 13.60
N ALA A 101 15.00 1.90 13.05
CA ALA A 101 14.80 1.80 11.60
C ALA A 101 14.50 3.16 10.97
N ASN A 102 13.93 4.11 11.74
CA ASN A 102 13.58 5.46 11.32
C ASN A 102 13.00 5.51 9.89
N ASN A 103 11.95 4.72 9.64
CA ASN A 103 11.38 4.55 8.32
C ASN A 103 9.92 5.03 8.31
N PHE A 104 9.67 6.14 7.62
CA PHE A 104 8.34 6.74 7.55
C PHE A 104 7.28 5.79 6.97
N PHE A 105 7.59 5.09 5.88
CA PHE A 105 6.66 4.13 5.27
C PHE A 105 6.32 2.99 6.22
N LEU A 106 7.30 2.47 6.95
CA LEU A 106 7.07 1.42 7.95
C LEU A 106 6.12 1.89 9.06
N ASN A 107 6.27 3.13 9.53
CA ASN A 107 5.37 3.70 10.53
C ASN A 107 3.93 3.76 10.01
N LEU A 108 3.73 4.17 8.75
CA LEU A 108 2.39 4.17 8.13
C LEU A 108 1.78 2.76 8.04
N LEU A 109 2.60 1.73 7.76
CA LEU A 109 2.12 0.34 7.72
C LEU A 109 1.67 -0.17 9.10
N ILE A 110 2.34 0.27 10.17
CA ILE A 110 2.06 -0.20 11.53
C ILE A 110 0.91 0.57 12.14
N ASP A 111 1.03 1.89 12.19
CA ASP A 111 0.09 2.77 12.88
C ASP A 111 -1.18 3.05 12.05
N GLY A 112 -1.09 2.85 10.74
CA GLY A 112 -2.09 3.35 9.80
C GLY A 112 -1.94 4.85 9.57
N ILE A 113 -2.88 5.39 8.79
CA ILE A 113 -2.86 6.79 8.35
C ILE A 113 -4.04 7.52 8.99
N ASP A 114 -3.74 8.64 9.64
CA ASP A 114 -4.68 9.57 10.28
C ASP A 114 -4.52 10.96 9.66
N GLU A 115 -5.60 11.51 9.10
CA GLU A 115 -5.60 12.86 8.52
C GLU A 115 -5.28 13.97 9.52
N ASN A 116 -5.47 13.73 10.82
CA ASN A 116 -5.23 14.71 11.87
C ASN A 116 -3.85 14.56 12.52
N ASN A 117 -2.98 13.70 11.99
CA ASN A 117 -1.65 13.49 12.53
C ASN A 117 -0.80 14.76 12.39
N SER A 118 -0.05 15.12 13.43
CA SER A 118 0.79 16.33 13.43
C SER A 118 2.11 16.20 12.68
N THR A 119 2.49 15.00 12.26
CA THR A 119 3.82 14.69 11.70
C THR A 119 3.83 14.56 10.17
N TYR A 120 2.65 14.49 9.55
CA TYR A 120 2.48 14.38 8.11
C TYR A 120 1.16 15.01 7.66
N GLN A 121 1.03 15.23 6.35
CA GLN A 121 -0.22 15.59 5.71
C GLN A 121 -0.69 14.50 4.76
N VAL A 122 -2.00 14.38 4.59
CA VAL A 122 -2.65 13.52 3.61
C VAL A 122 -3.23 14.36 2.48
N ASN A 123 -3.04 13.93 1.25
CA ASN A 123 -3.66 14.50 0.07
C ASN A 123 -4.36 13.39 -0.73
N ILE A 124 -5.58 13.63 -1.20
CA ILE A 124 -6.31 12.70 -2.07
C ILE A 124 -6.26 13.26 -3.49
N VAL A 125 -5.71 12.49 -4.42
CA VAL A 125 -5.43 12.93 -5.80
C VAL A 125 -6.33 12.17 -6.78
N ASP A 126 -7.16 12.92 -7.50
CA ASP A 126 -7.95 12.47 -8.65
C ASP A 126 -8.77 11.18 -8.43
N ASP A 127 -9.26 10.97 -7.21
CA ASP A 127 -10.05 9.81 -6.78
C ASP A 127 -9.37 8.42 -6.95
N ASP A 128 -8.10 8.35 -7.39
CA ASP A 128 -7.34 7.12 -7.68
C ASP A 128 -6.05 6.96 -6.84
N ALA A 129 -5.62 8.02 -6.14
CA ALA A 129 -4.43 7.98 -5.31
C ALA A 129 -4.60 8.73 -3.97
N ILE A 130 -3.91 8.23 -2.95
CA ILE A 130 -3.70 8.93 -1.68
C ILE A 130 -2.20 9.13 -1.49
N GLU A 131 -1.81 10.36 -1.19
CA GLU A 131 -0.44 10.76 -0.92
C GLU A 131 -0.28 11.14 0.55
N VAL A 132 0.77 10.65 1.19
CA VAL A 132 1.12 10.98 2.57
C VAL A 132 2.53 11.54 2.61
N MET A 133 2.66 12.79 3.06
CA MET A 133 3.93 13.53 3.05
C MET A 133 4.38 13.85 4.47
N SER A 134 5.54 13.34 4.86
CA SER A 134 6.18 13.67 6.15
C SER A 134 6.69 15.11 6.16
N PHE A 135 6.40 15.85 7.24
CA PHE A 135 6.95 17.19 7.43
C PHE A 135 8.43 17.18 7.84
N GLU A 136 8.87 16.15 8.55
CA GLU A 136 10.23 16.07 9.08
C GLU A 136 11.22 15.50 8.06
N GLN A 137 10.83 14.42 7.39
CA GLN A 137 11.74 13.67 6.52
C GLN A 137 11.66 14.10 5.06
N ASN A 138 10.69 14.95 4.70
CA ASN A 138 10.38 15.31 3.31
C ASN A 138 10.17 14.07 2.41
N ASN A 139 9.63 13.00 3.00
CA ASN A 139 9.34 11.74 2.34
C ASN A 139 7.86 11.70 1.93
N LEU A 140 7.62 11.39 0.67
CA LEU A 140 6.29 11.19 0.09
C LEU A 140 6.05 9.69 -0.13
N VAL A 141 4.93 9.19 0.37
CA VAL A 141 4.42 7.85 0.06
C VAL A 141 3.12 8.00 -0.71
N SER A 142 3.05 7.44 -1.91
CA SER A 142 1.86 7.44 -2.75
C SER A 142 1.24 6.04 -2.78
N PHE A 143 -0.05 5.97 -2.49
CA PHE A 143 -0.88 4.76 -2.51
C PHE A 143 -1.83 4.86 -3.71
N LEU A 144 -1.62 4.03 -4.72
CA LEU A 144 -2.38 4.04 -5.96
C LEU A 144 -3.35 2.86 -5.99
N PHE A 145 -4.58 3.16 -6.36
CA PHE A 145 -5.65 2.19 -6.39
C PHE A 145 -6.15 1.97 -7.81
N PHE A 146 -6.73 0.80 -8.01
CA PHE A 146 -7.51 0.49 -9.20
C PHE A 146 -8.75 -0.29 -8.76
N LYS A 147 -9.93 0.23 -9.11
CA LYS A 147 -11.22 -0.37 -8.71
C LYS A 147 -11.30 -0.64 -7.19
N ASN A 148 -10.90 0.34 -6.39
CA ASN A 148 -10.88 0.30 -4.92
C ASN A 148 -10.02 -0.79 -4.30
N LYS A 149 -9.00 -1.22 -5.02
CA LYS A 149 -7.96 -2.10 -4.49
C LYS A 149 -6.64 -1.37 -4.52
N LEU A 150 -5.87 -1.48 -3.44
CA LEU A 150 -4.52 -0.96 -3.40
C LEU A 150 -3.64 -1.84 -4.29
N GLU A 151 -3.12 -1.30 -5.39
CA GLU A 151 -2.32 -2.06 -6.37
C GLU A 151 -0.85 -1.66 -6.37
N LEU A 152 -0.53 -0.41 -6.04
CA LEU A 152 0.83 0.08 -6.09
C LEU A 152 1.11 1.06 -4.95
N ILE A 153 2.24 0.85 -4.26
CA ILE A 153 2.81 1.81 -3.32
C ILE A 153 4.10 2.35 -3.91
N ARG A 154 4.29 3.68 -3.87
CA ARG A 154 5.52 4.34 -4.32
C ARG A 154 6.08 5.20 -3.22
N TYR A 155 7.40 5.14 -3.01
CA TYR A 155 8.10 6.04 -2.10
C TYR A 155 9.58 6.12 -2.49
N THR A 156 10.29 7.09 -1.94
CA THR A 156 11.75 7.19 -2.00
C THR A 156 12.32 6.97 -0.61
N ASP A 157 13.34 6.12 -0.50
CA ASP A 157 13.99 5.87 0.79
C ASP A 157 14.96 6.99 1.19
N SER A 158 15.52 6.89 2.39
CA SER A 158 16.48 7.88 2.92
C SER A 158 17.81 7.92 2.16
N LEU A 159 18.08 6.95 1.27
CA LEU A 159 19.24 6.88 0.41
C LEU A 159 18.96 7.47 -0.99
N GLY A 160 17.74 7.92 -1.24
CA GLY A 160 17.32 8.46 -2.54
C GLY A 160 17.00 7.38 -3.58
N VAL A 161 16.78 6.14 -3.14
CA VAL A 161 16.33 5.05 -4.03
C VAL A 161 14.82 5.13 -4.16
N GLU A 162 14.32 5.13 -5.40
CA GLU A 162 12.88 5.09 -5.66
C GLU A 162 12.38 3.66 -5.62
N HIS A 163 11.24 3.42 -4.98
CA HIS A 163 10.61 2.12 -4.85
C HIS A 163 9.19 2.13 -5.44
N GLY A 164 8.84 1.06 -6.14
CA GLY A 164 7.48 0.74 -6.54
C GLY A 164 7.13 -0.69 -6.12
N ILE A 165 6.16 -0.84 -5.21
CA ILE A 165 5.69 -2.11 -4.69
C ILE A 165 4.33 -2.42 -5.30
N GLU A 166 4.31 -3.33 -6.27
CA GLU A 166 3.09 -3.88 -6.87
C GLU A 166 2.49 -4.93 -5.92
N LEU A 167 1.20 -4.82 -5.65
CA LEU A 167 0.49 -5.64 -4.68
C LEU A 167 -0.57 -6.52 -5.36
N GLN A 168 -0.61 -7.77 -4.94
CA GLN A 168 -1.64 -8.73 -5.36
C GLN A 168 -2.26 -9.38 -4.10
N PRO A 169 -3.55 -9.15 -3.82
CA PRO A 169 -4.22 -9.76 -2.66
C PRO A 169 -4.10 -11.29 -2.65
N LEU A 170 -3.90 -11.85 -1.45
CA LEU A 170 -3.84 -13.31 -1.20
C LEU A 170 -5.19 -13.91 -0.83
#